data_AF-A0A5E5PRB3-F1
#
_entry.id   AF-A0A5E5PRB3-F1
#
_cell.length_a   1.000
_cell.length_b   1.000
_cell.length_c   1.000
_cell.angle_alpha   90.00
_cell.angle_beta   90.00
_cell.angle_gamma   90.00
#
_symmetry.space_group_name_H-M   'P 1'
#
loop_
_entity.id
_entity.type
_entity.pdbx_description
1 polymer ?
#
loop_
_entity_poly.entity_id
_entity_poly.type
_entity_poly.pdbx_seq_one_letter_code
_entity_poly.pdbx_strand_id
1 'polypeptide(L)'
;MVSHPRNLHDSKTLVEAISHANGNREINKPIKQAVCDRGYVGVKTVLGADIILPKKALKRDNRYQRDKKRKLCKRRAAIEPIIGHLKSDFRLSRNLLKGQIGDEINLLMAACAWNLKK
;
A
#
# COMPACT_ATOMS: atom_id res chain seq x y z
N MET A 1 4.46 2.06 -8.85
CA MET A 1 5.04 1.14 -7.84
C MET A 1 6.54 1.31 -7.95
N VAL A 2 7.27 1.43 -6.84
CA VAL A 2 8.71 1.66 -6.94
C VAL A 2 9.39 0.33 -7.21
N SER A 3 10.08 0.23 -8.35
CA SER A 3 10.92 -0.91 -8.68
C SER A 3 12.35 -0.59 -8.27
N HIS A 4 12.96 -1.46 -7.47
CA HIS A 4 14.35 -1.30 -7.03
C HIS A 4 15.24 -2.30 -7.78
N PRO A 5 16.41 -1.87 -8.28
CA PRO A 5 17.33 -2.75 -9.01
C PRO A 5 18.00 -3.81 -8.11
N ARG A 6 17.93 -3.63 -6.78
CA ARG A 6 18.46 -4.55 -5.77
C ARG A 6 17.36 -4.91 -4.79
N ASN A 7 17.45 -6.11 -4.20
CA ASN A 7 16.53 -6.56 -3.16
C ASN A 7 16.83 -5.81 -1.84
N LEU A 8 16.23 -4.64 -1.68
CA LEU A 8 16.34 -3.80 -0.50
C LEU A 8 15.31 -4.22 0.53
N HIS A 9 15.69 -4.23 1.80
CA HIS A 9 14.74 -4.48 2.88
C HIS A 9 13.68 -3.37 2.93
N ASP A 10 12.40 -3.74 3.06
CA ASP A 10 11.23 -2.84 3.02
C ASP A 10 11.35 -1.62 3.95
N SER A 11 11.97 -1.77 5.12
CA SER A 11 12.20 -0.63 6.04
C SER A 11 12.97 0.54 5.41
N LYS A 12 13.72 0.30 4.32
CA LYS A 12 14.49 1.32 3.59
C LYS A 12 13.78 1.88 2.36
N THR A 13 12.65 1.29 1.94
CA THR A 13 11.95 1.66 0.68
C THR A 13 10.84 2.70 0.89
N LEU A 14 10.48 3.03 2.13
CA LEU A 14 9.39 3.96 2.46
C LEU A 14 9.56 5.35 1.86
N VAL A 15 10.78 5.87 1.80
CA VAL A 15 11.06 7.21 1.25
C VAL A 15 10.64 7.27 -0.21
N GLU A 16 11.12 6.31 -1.00
CA GLU A 16 10.80 6.22 -2.42
C GLU A 16 9.31 5.92 -2.63
N ALA A 17 8.72 5.02 -1.83
CA ALA A 17 7.31 4.67 -1.92
C ALA A 17 6.39 5.88 -1.65
N ILE A 18 6.67 6.67 -0.62
CA ILE A 18 5.88 7.87 -0.29
C ILE A 18 6.12 8.98 -1.30
N SER A 19 7.35 9.16 -1.78
CA SER A 19 7.67 10.13 -2.83
C SER A 19 6.88 9.83 -4.12
N HIS A 20 6.90 8.58 -4.58
CA HIS A 20 6.12 8.13 -5.73
C HIS A 20 4.61 8.30 -5.47
N ALA A 21 4.11 7.97 -4.27
CA ALA A 21 2.69 8.12 -3.96
C ALA A 21 2.24 9.58 -3.93
N ASN A 22 3.10 10.51 -3.51
CA ASN A 22 2.86 11.95 -3.59
C ASN A 22 2.89 12.46 -5.04
N GLY A 23 3.72 11.89 -5.90
CA GLY A 23 3.74 12.21 -7.34
C GLY A 23 2.41 11.93 -8.05
N ASN A 24 1.63 10.97 -7.55
CA ASN A 24 0.29 10.62 -8.08
C ASN A 24 -0.85 11.44 -7.44
N ARG A 25 -0.53 12.50 -6.68
CA ARG A 25 -1.49 13.36 -5.98
C ARG A 25 -1.30 14.81 -6.38
N GLU A 26 -2.28 15.64 -6.06
CA GLU A 26 -2.14 17.10 -6.18
C GLU A 26 -0.95 17.59 -5.35
N ILE A 27 -0.09 18.42 -5.95
CA ILE A 27 1.13 18.97 -5.34
C ILE A 27 0.87 19.61 -3.97
N ASN A 28 -0.29 20.26 -3.81
CA ASN A 28 -0.65 20.99 -2.60
C ASN A 28 -1.28 20.11 -1.50
N LYS A 29 -1.43 18.80 -1.72
CA LYS A 29 -2.07 17.87 -0.77
C LYS A 29 -1.20 16.62 -0.52
N PRO A 30 -0.01 16.78 0.11
CA PRO A 30 0.87 15.67 0.41
C PRO A 30 0.23 14.71 1.43
N ILE A 31 0.72 13.47 1.43
CA ILE A 31 0.30 12.44 2.39
C ILE A 31 0.76 12.86 3.79
N LYS A 32 -0.21 13.06 4.70
CA LYS A 32 0.07 13.39 6.11
C LYS A 32 0.19 12.14 6.99
N GLN A 33 -0.51 11.07 6.63
CA GLN A 33 -0.51 9.80 7.38
C GLN A 33 -0.54 8.63 6.40
N ALA A 34 0.34 7.65 6.61
CA ALA A 34 0.42 6.42 5.83
C ALA A 34 0.25 5.20 6.74
N VAL A 35 -0.59 4.25 6.35
CA VAL A 35 -0.81 3.00 7.10
C VAL A 35 -0.02 1.90 6.41
N CYS A 36 0.96 1.33 7.12
CA CYS A 36 1.92 0.39 6.55
C CYS A 36 1.93 -0.95 7.31
N ASP A 37 2.44 -1.99 6.67
CA ASP A 37 2.58 -3.32 7.25
C ASP A 37 3.72 -3.41 8.25
N ARG A 38 3.75 -4.50 9.03
CA ARG A 38 4.75 -4.69 10.07
C ARG A 38 6.18 -4.78 9.54
N GLY A 39 6.42 -5.07 8.26
CA GLY A 39 7.77 -5.09 7.67
C GLY A 39 8.51 -3.75 7.75
N TYR A 40 7.76 -2.65 7.89
CA TYR A 40 8.27 -1.28 7.95
C TYR A 40 8.65 -0.82 9.37
N VAL A 41 9.10 -1.73 10.24
CA VAL A 41 9.52 -1.37 11.61
C VAL A 41 10.71 -0.41 11.58
N GLY A 42 10.70 0.56 12.51
CA GLY A 42 11.84 1.43 12.80
C GLY A 42 11.57 2.90 12.46
N VAL A 43 10.84 3.15 11.37
CA VAL A 43 10.59 4.51 10.88
C VAL A 43 9.23 5.03 11.38
N LYS A 44 9.22 6.20 12.02
CA LYS A 44 8.01 6.81 12.59
C LYS A 44 7.41 7.90 11.70
N THR A 45 8.25 8.65 11.01
CA THR A 45 7.86 9.75 10.14
C THR A 45 8.76 9.74 8.90
N VAL A 46 8.19 9.94 7.71
CA VAL A 46 8.91 9.98 6.43
C VAL A 46 8.35 11.10 5.59
N LEU A 47 9.19 12.01 5.10
CA LEU A 47 8.77 13.14 4.24
C LEU A 47 7.57 13.94 4.81
N GLY A 48 7.52 14.09 6.14
CA GLY A 48 6.42 14.76 6.85
C GLY A 48 5.15 13.92 7.05
N ALA A 49 5.12 12.66 6.58
CA ALA A 49 4.03 11.72 6.77
C ALA A 49 4.25 10.84 8.02
N ASP A 50 3.24 10.73 8.88
CA ASP A 50 3.28 9.81 10.02
C ASP A 50 2.98 8.37 9.59
N ILE A 51 3.83 7.44 10.01
CA ILE A 51 3.70 6.01 9.67
C ILE A 51 2.94 5.28 10.78
N ILE A 52 1.75 4.78 10.42
CA ILE A 52 0.87 4.03 11.30
C ILE A 52 1.05 2.54 11.04
N LEU A 53 1.65 1.85 12.00
CA LEU A 53 1.83 0.40 11.97
C LEU A 53 0.80 -0.31 12.86
N PRO A 54 0.35 -1.53 12.50
CA PRO A 54 -0.48 -2.38 13.34
C PRO A 54 0.34 -2.91 14.53
N LYS A 55 0.33 -2.13 15.62
CA LYS A 55 0.96 -2.42 16.92
C LYS A 55 -0.09 -2.53 18.01
N LYS A 56 0.29 -3.16 19.13
CA LYS A 56 -0.53 -3.14 20.37
C LYS A 56 -0.88 -1.69 20.73
N ALA A 57 -2.10 -1.48 21.20
CA ALA A 57 -2.54 -0.17 21.67
C ALA A 57 -1.66 0.30 22.83
N LEU A 58 -1.31 1.58 22.87
CA LEU A 58 -0.54 2.12 23.98
C LEU A 58 -1.47 2.32 25.19
N LYS A 59 -0.97 2.11 26.41
CA LYS A 59 -1.75 2.29 27.64
C LYS A 59 -2.28 3.72 27.81
N ARG A 60 -1.58 4.71 27.22
CA ARG A 60 -1.97 6.13 27.21
C ARG A 60 -3.09 6.48 26.23
N ASP A 61 -3.42 5.60 25.27
CA ASP A 61 -4.37 5.94 24.21
C ASP A 61 -5.82 5.81 24.73
N ASN A 62 -6.62 6.86 24.55
CA ASN A 62 -8.05 6.79 24.84
C ASN A 62 -8.75 5.77 23.91
N ARG A 63 -9.90 5.22 24.33
CA ARG A 63 -10.75 4.29 23.56
C ARG A 63 -10.98 4.77 22.12
N TYR A 64 -11.30 6.05 21.94
CA TYR A 64 -11.52 6.66 20.62
C TYR A 64 -10.29 6.56 19.71
N GLN A 65 -9.10 6.92 20.22
CA GLN A 65 -7.86 6.89 19.46
C GLN A 65 -7.48 5.45 19.06
N ARG A 66 -7.69 4.49 19.98
CA ARG A 66 -7.52 3.05 19.72
C ARG A 66 -8.45 2.55 18.63
N ASP A 67 -9.71 2.97 18.65
CA ASP A 67 -10.71 2.60 17.64
C ASP A 67 -10.37 3.16 16.26
N LYS A 68 -10.00 4.44 16.19
CA LYS A 68 -9.56 5.10 14.96
C LYS A 68 -8.38 4.36 14.32
N LYS A 69 -7.33 4.07 15.10
CA LYS A 69 -6.17 3.31 14.63
C LYS A 69 -6.56 1.90 14.17
N ARG A 70 -7.42 1.20 14.91
CA ARG A 70 -7.90 -0.15 14.54
C ARG A 70 -8.64 -0.13 13.21
N LYS A 71 -9.53 0.84 12.99
CA LYS A 71 -10.28 1.00 11.72
C LYS A 71 -9.34 1.24 10.53
N LEU A 72 -8.33 2.09 10.70
CA LEU A 72 -7.32 2.35 9.66
C LEU A 72 -6.55 1.07 9.28
N CYS A 73 -6.03 0.35 10.26
CA CYS A 73 -5.32 -0.91 10.02
C CYS A 73 -6.24 -1.98 9.39
N LYS A 74 -7.51 -2.05 9.80
CA LYS A 74 -8.48 -3.00 9.21
C LYS A 74 -8.76 -2.68 7.74
N ARG A 75 -8.89 -1.40 7.37
CA ARG A 75 -9.04 -0.99 5.97
C ARG A 75 -7.82 -1.38 5.12
N ARG A 76 -6.61 -1.18 5.64
CA ARG A 76 -5.37 -1.61 4.95
C ARG A 76 -5.31 -3.14 4.77
N ALA A 77 -5.70 -3.89 5.80
CA ALA A 77 -5.73 -5.35 5.74
C ALA A 77 -6.73 -5.90 4.71
N ALA A 78 -7.79 -5.15 4.38
CA ALA A 78 -8.76 -5.52 3.36
C ALA A 78 -8.22 -5.42 1.92
N ILE A 79 -7.04 -4.81 1.71
CA ILE A 79 -6.42 -4.76 0.38
C ILE A 79 -5.89 -6.13 -0.05
N GLU A 80 -5.33 -6.91 0.88
CA GLU A 80 -4.77 -8.24 0.59
C GLU A 80 -5.78 -9.22 -0.03
N PRO A 81 -7.01 -9.39 0.51
CA PRO A 81 -8.00 -10.25 -0.12
C PRO A 81 -8.44 -9.70 -1.49
N ILE A 82 -8.50 -8.38 -1.70
CA ILE A 82 -8.81 -7.81 -3.03
C ILE A 82 -7.72 -8.19 -4.04
N ILE A 83 -6.43 -8.07 -3.66
CA ILE A 83 -5.32 -8.51 -4.50
C ILE A 83 -5.42 -10.02 -4.76
N GLY A 84 -5.79 -10.82 -3.76
CA GLY A 84 -6.07 -12.25 -3.90
C GLY A 84 -7.12 -12.54 -4.96
N HIS A 85 -8.28 -11.87 -4.89
CA HIS A 85 -9.34 -11.98 -5.89
C HIS A 85 -8.88 -11.55 -7.28
N LEU A 86 -8.13 -10.45 -7.39
CA LEU A 86 -7.57 -10.02 -8.68
C LEU A 86 -6.66 -11.11 -9.28
N LYS A 87 -5.85 -11.77 -8.44
CA LYS A 87 -4.96 -12.87 -8.85
C LYS A 87 -5.70 -14.11 -9.31
N SER A 88 -6.74 -14.54 -8.60
CA SER A 88 -7.49 -15.77 -8.92
C SER A 88 -8.55 -15.54 -10.00
N ASP A 89 -9.40 -14.54 -9.83
CA ASP A 89 -10.66 -14.40 -10.54
C ASP A 89 -10.52 -13.49 -11.77
N PHE A 90 -9.54 -12.58 -11.75
CA PHE A 90 -9.27 -11.61 -12.83
C PHE A 90 -7.92 -11.86 -13.52
N ARG A 91 -7.37 -13.07 -13.36
CA ARG A 91 -6.18 -13.57 -14.08
C ARG A 91 -4.93 -12.72 -13.91
N LEU A 92 -4.84 -11.88 -12.88
CA LEU A 92 -3.63 -11.10 -12.60
C LEU A 92 -2.40 -12.01 -12.39
N SER A 93 -2.60 -13.25 -11.91
CA SER A 93 -1.53 -14.24 -11.75
C SER A 93 -1.06 -14.91 -13.05
N ARG A 94 -1.79 -14.75 -14.15
CA ARG A 94 -1.53 -15.42 -15.44
C ARG A 94 -1.17 -14.38 -16.49
N ASN A 95 0.02 -13.79 -16.38
CA ASN A 95 0.52 -12.88 -17.39
C ASN A 95 1.18 -13.65 -18.55
N LEU A 96 0.68 -13.46 -19.77
CA LEU A 96 1.27 -14.01 -21.01
C LEU A 96 2.04 -12.96 -21.82
N LEU A 97 2.05 -11.70 -21.36
CA LEU A 97 2.78 -10.61 -21.98
C LEU A 97 4.23 -10.58 -21.49
N LYS A 98 5.14 -10.14 -22.34
CA LYS A 98 6.58 -10.19 -22.08
C LYS A 98 7.08 -8.95 -21.35
N GLY A 99 7.84 -9.17 -20.28
CA GLY A 99 8.59 -8.12 -19.57
C GLY A 99 7.72 -7.18 -18.73
N GLN A 100 8.36 -6.18 -18.13
CA GLN A 100 7.73 -5.25 -17.18
C GLN A 100 6.55 -4.47 -17.77
N ILE A 101 6.64 -4.08 -19.04
CA ILE A 101 5.54 -3.39 -19.75
C ILE A 101 4.32 -4.33 -19.85
N GLY A 102 4.55 -5.62 -20.12
CA GLY A 102 3.50 -6.62 -20.13
C GLY A 102 2.85 -6.81 -18.76
N ASP A 103 3.64 -6.83 -17.68
CA ASP A 103 3.14 -6.90 -16.31
C ASP A 103 2.23 -5.71 -15.96
N GLU A 104 2.62 -4.50 -16.36
CA GLU A 104 1.84 -3.29 -16.15
C GLU A 104 0.51 -3.33 -16.91
N ILE A 105 0.54 -3.73 -18.18
CA ILE A 105 -0.68 -3.86 -19.00
C ILE A 105 -1.63 -4.89 -18.39
N ASN A 106 -1.13 -6.07 -18.00
CA ASN A 106 -1.96 -7.12 -17.41
C ASN A 106 -2.58 -6.66 -16.09
N LEU A 107 -1.82 -5.94 -15.25
CA LEU A 107 -2.32 -5.35 -14.01
C LEU A 107 -3.46 -4.37 -14.25
N LEU A 108 -3.29 -3.44 -15.19
CA LEU A 108 -4.32 -2.45 -15.53
C LEU A 108 -5.58 -3.13 -16.06
N MET A 109 -5.44 -4.10 -16.96
CA MET A 109 -6.58 -4.83 -17.54
C MET A 109 -7.36 -5.63 -16.47
N ALA A 110 -6.66 -6.32 -15.57
CA ALA A 110 -7.29 -7.03 -14.46
C ALA A 110 -8.06 -6.08 -13.52
N ALA A 111 -7.47 -4.93 -13.21
CA ALA A 111 -8.11 -3.90 -12.38
C ALA A 111 -9.33 -3.26 -13.08
N CYS A 112 -9.24 -2.99 -14.39
CA CYS A 112 -10.37 -2.52 -15.20
C CYS A 112 -11.52 -3.52 -15.20
N ALA A 113 -11.24 -4.81 -15.43
CA ALA A 113 -12.25 -5.86 -15.40
C ALA A 113 -12.95 -5.97 -14.04
N TRP A 114 -12.20 -5.83 -12.93
CA TRP A 114 -12.78 -5.76 -11.58
C TRP A 114 -13.72 -4.57 -11.42
N ASN A 115 -13.31 -3.38 -11.88
CA ASN A 115 -14.10 -2.16 -11.76
C ASN A 115 -15.38 -2.20 -12.61
N LEU A 116 -15.36 -2.85 -13.78
CA LEU A 116 -16.51 -2.97 -14.68
C LEU A 116 -17.49 -4.08 -14.31
N LYS A 117 -17.06 -5.08 -13.53
CA LYS A 117 -17.93 -6.17 -13.04
C LYS A 117 -18.78 -5.74 -11.81
N LYS A 118 -18.65 -4.49 -11.38
CA LYS A 118 -19.32 -3.93 -10.22
C LYS A 118 -20.61 -3.23 -10.63
#